data_AF-A0A9I9CNP0-F1
#
_entry.id   AF-A0A9I9CNP0-F1
#
_cell.length_a   1.000
_cell.length_b   1.000
_cell.length_c   1.000
_cell.angle_alpha   90.00
_cell.angle_beta   90.00
_cell.angle_gamma   90.00
#
_symmetry.space_group_name_H-M   'P 1'
#
loop_
_entity.id
_entity.type
_entity.pdbx_description
1 polymer ?
#
loop_
_entity_poly.entity_id
_entity_poly.type
_entity_poly.pdbx_seq_one_letter_code
_entity_poly.pdbx_strand_id
1 'polypeptide(L)'
;MMLESIEVTPSVPPSLDLQAVRSELEELQRSLEENEDSSMDSLGSEKLLRECALHLESRIQQVLSEYSNVDSFLGIDDLDAYVENMKEELVAVEAESSKISNEIEVLKRTNIEDSNKLKMDLEVLKLSLDRFASQDPEEATFNCSSMNGEDRMNVIVDRECNAFEVLELESQIEKNKKILKSLQEVDEIFKSLDVIEQVEGTIGGMKVIDVADNSIRLSLHTHIPNVEDFSTLQRLEGLIEKSESDHELIIEVSNGTMELKNAERSFLLMSTCMISSMLQSLSAILHWNGL
;
A
#
# COMPACT_ATOMS: atom_id res chain seq x y z
N MET A 1 -3.17 74.92 -37.90
CA MET A 1 -4.27 74.45 -38.77
C MET A 1 -3.73 73.24 -39.52
N MET A 2 -4.25 72.03 -39.46
CA MET A 2 -5.39 71.39 -38.79
C MET A 2 -4.89 69.98 -38.40
N LEU A 3 -5.26 69.47 -37.22
CA LEU A 3 -5.05 68.06 -36.87
C LEU A 3 -6.43 67.39 -36.89
N GLU A 4 -6.58 66.49 -37.85
CA GLU A 4 -7.74 65.65 -38.10
C GLU A 4 -7.92 64.68 -36.93
N SER A 5 -9.09 64.73 -36.30
CA SER A 5 -9.44 63.85 -35.18
C SER A 5 -9.99 62.54 -35.74
N ILE A 6 -9.22 61.46 -35.61
CA ILE A 6 -9.70 60.10 -35.84
C ILE A 6 -10.57 59.70 -34.65
N GLU A 7 -11.87 59.59 -34.90
CA GLU A 7 -12.85 59.08 -33.96
C GLU A 7 -12.76 57.54 -33.96
N VAL A 8 -12.00 56.99 -33.02
CA VAL A 8 -12.01 55.55 -32.73
C VAL A 8 -13.19 55.29 -31.80
N THR A 9 -14.23 54.67 -32.33
CA THR A 9 -15.34 54.13 -31.52
C THR A 9 -14.80 53.04 -30.59
N PRO A 10 -15.11 53.07 -29.29
CA PRO A 10 -14.73 52.00 -28.39
C PRO A 10 -15.64 50.80 -28.67
N SER A 11 -15.04 49.72 -29.19
CA SER A 11 -15.66 48.40 -29.26
C SER A 11 -15.99 47.95 -27.84
N VAL A 12 -17.27 47.99 -27.47
CA VAL A 12 -17.80 47.44 -26.22
C VAL A 12 -17.44 45.95 -26.17
N PRO A 13 -16.74 45.46 -25.13
CA PRO A 13 -16.52 44.03 -24.97
C PRO A 13 -17.88 43.33 -24.75
N PRO A 14 -18.07 42.10 -25.26
CA PRO A 14 -19.33 41.38 -25.08
C PRO A 14 -19.66 41.30 -23.58
N SER A 15 -20.83 41.81 -23.19
CA SER A 15 -21.32 41.70 -21.83
C SER A 15 -21.42 40.22 -21.48
N LEU A 16 -20.59 39.78 -20.52
CA LEU A 16 -20.58 38.41 -20.05
C LEU A 16 -21.98 38.05 -19.51
N ASP A 17 -22.66 37.10 -20.14
CA ASP A 17 -23.99 36.65 -19.69
C ASP A 17 -23.85 35.78 -18.45
N LEU A 18 -24.02 36.40 -17.28
CA LEU A 18 -23.90 35.74 -15.98
C LEU A 18 -24.92 34.61 -15.79
N GLN A 19 -26.07 34.65 -16.49
CA GLN A 19 -27.06 33.57 -16.44
C GLN A 19 -26.63 32.34 -17.23
N ALA A 20 -25.97 32.55 -18.37
CA ALA A 20 -25.36 31.45 -19.15
C ALA A 20 -24.25 30.78 -18.34
N VAL A 21 -23.35 31.56 -17.72
CA VAL A 21 -22.26 31.03 -16.88
C VAL A 21 -22.79 30.27 -15.67
N ARG A 22 -23.87 30.76 -15.04
CA ARG A 22 -24.53 30.07 -13.91
C ARG A 22 -25.16 28.74 -14.34
N SER A 23 -25.79 28.71 -15.52
CA SER A 23 -26.39 27.49 -16.06
C SER A 23 -25.35 26.41 -16.35
N GLU A 24 -24.20 26.79 -16.93
CA GLU A 24 -23.07 25.87 -17.17
C GLU A 24 -22.47 25.35 -15.85
N LEU A 25 -22.38 26.18 -14.82
CA LEU A 25 -21.91 25.79 -13.50
C LEU A 25 -22.83 24.74 -12.84
N GLU A 26 -24.15 24.93 -12.94
CA GLU A 26 -25.14 24.01 -12.40
C GLU A 26 -25.15 22.68 -13.17
N GLU A 27 -24.90 22.69 -14.48
CA GLU A 27 -24.73 21.49 -15.30
C GLU A 27 -23.47 20.70 -14.92
N LEU A 28 -22.33 21.38 -14.72
CA LEU A 28 -21.09 20.75 -14.27
C LEU A 28 -21.23 20.13 -12.88
N GLN A 29 -21.89 20.80 -11.94
CA GLN A 29 -22.17 20.26 -10.61
C GLN A 29 -23.02 18.98 -10.68
N ARG A 30 -24.05 18.96 -11.52
CA ARG A 30 -24.89 17.77 -11.71
C ARG A 30 -24.11 16.60 -12.31
N SER A 31 -23.23 16.86 -13.28
CA SER A 31 -22.38 15.82 -13.89
C SER A 31 -21.40 15.18 -12.90
N LEU A 32 -21.01 15.91 -11.85
CA LEU A 32 -20.13 15.42 -10.80
C LEU A 32 -20.86 14.46 -9.84
N GLU A 33 -22.13 14.77 -9.55
CA GLU A 33 -22.99 13.96 -8.67
C GLU A 33 -23.48 12.66 -9.36
N GLU A 34 -23.71 12.69 -10.67
CA GLU A 34 -24.15 11.51 -11.44
C GLU A 34 -23.07 10.41 -11.58
N ASN A 35 -21.80 10.73 -11.33
CA ASN A 35 -20.70 9.75 -11.39
C ASN A 35 -20.57 8.85 -10.14
N GLU A 36 -21.20 9.20 -9.00
CA GLU A 36 -21.23 8.34 -7.81
C GLU A 36 -22.32 7.25 -7.89
N ASP A 37 -23.37 7.48 -8.69
CA ASP A 37 -24.61 6.67 -8.70
C ASP A 37 -24.84 5.86 -9.98
N SER A 38 -23.81 5.73 -10.83
CA SER A 38 -23.84 4.79 -11.97
C SER A 38 -23.77 3.35 -11.44
N SER A 39 -24.89 2.87 -10.88
CA SER A 39 -25.17 1.46 -10.69
C SER A 39 -25.23 0.82 -12.08
N MET A 40 -24.08 0.33 -12.52
CA MET A 40 -23.92 -0.43 -13.75
C MET A 40 -25.01 -1.51 -13.79
N ASP A 41 -25.90 -1.43 -14.79
CA ASP A 41 -27.06 -2.30 -14.95
C ASP A 41 -26.68 -3.77 -14.69
N SER A 42 -27.11 -4.29 -13.53
CA SER A 42 -26.80 -5.64 -13.03
C SER A 42 -27.18 -6.73 -14.05
N LEU A 43 -28.11 -6.43 -14.95
CA LEU A 43 -28.63 -7.34 -15.96
C LEU A 43 -27.64 -7.57 -17.12
N GLY A 44 -26.81 -6.57 -17.46
CA GLY A 44 -25.79 -6.69 -18.51
C GLY A 44 -24.58 -7.50 -18.05
N SER A 45 -24.19 -7.32 -16.78
CA SER A 45 -23.06 -8.01 -16.16
C SER A 45 -23.30 -9.53 -16.05
N GLU A 46 -24.49 -9.97 -15.63
CA GLU A 46 -24.81 -11.41 -15.51
C GLU A 46 -24.79 -12.13 -16.87
N LYS A 47 -25.27 -11.47 -17.92
CA LYS A 47 -25.24 -12.02 -19.29
C LYS A 47 -23.81 -12.19 -19.80
N LEU A 48 -22.96 -11.18 -19.60
CA LEU A 48 -21.55 -11.22 -20.00
C LEU A 48 -20.76 -12.27 -19.21
N LEU A 49 -21.02 -12.40 -17.90
CA LEU A 49 -20.44 -13.45 -17.06
C LEU A 49 -20.84 -14.85 -17.53
N ARG A 50 -22.10 -15.05 -17.90
CA ARG A 50 -22.60 -16.32 -18.43
C ARG A 50 -21.97 -16.65 -19.78
N GLU A 51 -21.82 -15.65 -20.65
CA GLU A 51 -21.16 -15.81 -21.96
C GLU A 51 -19.67 -16.13 -21.81
N CYS A 52 -18.97 -15.49 -20.86
CA CYS A 52 -17.59 -15.81 -20.51
C CYS A 52 -17.44 -17.23 -19.95
N ALA A 53 -18.37 -17.66 -19.08
CA ALA A 53 -18.37 -19.01 -18.52
C ALA A 53 -18.57 -20.08 -19.60
N LEU A 54 -19.51 -19.87 -20.53
CA LEU A 54 -19.75 -20.78 -21.66
C LEU A 54 -18.56 -20.82 -22.63
N HIS A 55 -17.93 -19.68 -22.89
CA HIS A 55 -16.75 -19.61 -23.73
C HIS A 55 -15.55 -20.34 -23.10
N LEU A 56 -15.37 -20.19 -21.78
CA LEU A 56 -14.34 -20.91 -21.03
C LEU A 56 -14.62 -22.42 -21.03
N GLU A 57 -15.85 -22.84 -20.78
CA GLU A 57 -16.25 -24.26 -20.82
C GLU A 57 -16.00 -24.88 -22.20
N SER A 58 -16.39 -24.19 -23.27
CA SER A 58 -16.14 -24.64 -24.64
C SER A 58 -14.65 -24.77 -24.94
N ARG A 59 -13.83 -23.81 -24.48
CA ARG A 59 -12.36 -23.86 -24.66
C ARG A 59 -11.73 -25.01 -23.87
N ILE A 60 -12.19 -25.26 -22.65
CA ILE A 60 -11.71 -26.38 -21.83
C ILE A 60 -12.05 -27.71 -22.50
N GLN A 61 -13.27 -27.86 -23.02
CA GLN A 61 -13.67 -29.08 -23.75
C GLN A 61 -12.86 -29.26 -25.03
N GLN A 62 -12.58 -28.18 -25.76
CA GLN A 62 -11.73 -28.21 -26.94
C GLN A 62 -10.31 -28.67 -26.58
N VAL A 63 -9.68 -28.09 -25.57
CA VAL A 63 -8.36 -28.50 -25.08
C VAL A 63 -8.38 -29.97 -24.66
N LEU A 64 -9.35 -30.41 -23.84
CA LEU A 64 -9.48 -31.82 -23.46
C LEU A 64 -9.60 -32.76 -24.67
N SER A 65 -10.30 -32.34 -25.73
CA SER A 65 -10.42 -33.11 -26.96
C SER A 65 -9.12 -33.15 -27.78
N GLU A 66 -8.34 -32.08 -27.77
CA GLU A 66 -7.04 -31.99 -28.42
C GLU A 66 -5.99 -32.86 -27.70
N TYR A 67 -6.09 -32.99 -26.38
CA TYR A 67 -5.20 -33.82 -25.55
C TYR A 67 -5.63 -35.29 -25.47
N SER A 68 -6.84 -35.65 -25.88
CA SER A 68 -7.36 -37.03 -25.94
C SER A 68 -6.58 -37.95 -26.90
N ASN A 69 -5.77 -37.40 -27.81
CA ASN A 69 -4.95 -38.17 -28.77
C ASN A 69 -3.46 -38.25 -28.36
N VAL A 70 -3.10 -37.84 -27.14
CA VAL A 70 -1.70 -37.62 -26.73
C VAL A 70 -1.11 -38.80 -25.95
N ASP A 71 -1.68 -40.00 -26.02
CA ASP A 71 -1.00 -41.21 -25.52
C ASP A 71 0.25 -41.60 -26.34
N SER A 72 0.59 -40.88 -27.42
CA SER A 72 1.65 -41.28 -28.35
C SER A 72 2.65 -40.18 -28.80
N PHE A 73 2.56 -38.90 -28.37
CA PHE A 73 3.30 -37.85 -29.08
C PHE A 73 4.35 -37.02 -28.32
N LEU A 74 4.41 -37.03 -26.98
CA LEU A 74 5.44 -36.23 -26.28
C LEU A 74 6.13 -37.09 -25.22
N GLY A 75 7.45 -37.15 -25.30
CA GLY A 75 8.26 -37.72 -24.22
C GLY A 75 7.99 -36.93 -22.93
N ILE A 76 8.09 -37.61 -21.78
CA ILE A 76 7.87 -37.00 -20.46
C ILE A 76 8.66 -35.68 -20.32
N ASP A 77 9.86 -35.61 -20.89
CA ASP A 77 10.73 -34.43 -20.88
C ASP A 77 10.14 -33.21 -21.63
N ASP A 78 9.38 -33.41 -22.72
CA ASP A 78 8.74 -32.31 -23.46
C ASP A 78 7.49 -31.78 -22.74
N LEU A 79 6.81 -32.65 -21.98
CA LEU A 79 5.66 -32.26 -21.17
C LEU A 79 6.10 -31.43 -19.96
N ASP A 80 7.18 -31.83 -19.29
CA ASP A 80 7.74 -31.10 -18.16
C ASP A 80 8.21 -29.70 -18.58
N ALA A 81 8.88 -29.57 -19.74
CA ALA A 81 9.28 -28.27 -20.28
C ALA A 81 8.09 -27.36 -20.60
N TYR A 82 6.99 -27.93 -21.15
CA TYR A 82 5.77 -27.18 -21.42
C TYR A 82 5.08 -26.70 -20.14
N VAL A 83 5.02 -27.55 -19.11
CA VAL A 83 4.47 -27.20 -17.80
C VAL A 83 5.28 -26.09 -17.15
N GLU A 84 6.61 -26.13 -17.23
CA GLU A 84 7.46 -25.08 -16.66
C GLU A 84 7.25 -23.74 -17.38
N ASN A 85 7.17 -23.73 -18.72
CA ASN A 85 6.86 -22.52 -19.48
C ASN A 85 5.50 -21.92 -19.09
N MET A 86 4.47 -22.76 -18.90
CA MET A 86 3.16 -22.27 -18.44
C MET A 86 3.20 -21.67 -17.03
N LYS A 87 4.03 -22.22 -16.11
CA LYS A 87 4.20 -21.62 -14.78
C LYS A 87 4.88 -20.26 -14.87
N GLU A 88 5.90 -20.12 -15.72
CA GLU A 88 6.58 -18.85 -15.93
C GLU A 88 5.61 -17.80 -16.52
N GLU A 89 4.81 -18.16 -17.52
CA GLU A 89 3.77 -17.30 -18.08
C GLU A 89 2.71 -16.92 -17.02
N LEU A 90 2.30 -17.86 -16.17
CA LEU A 90 1.34 -17.58 -15.09
C LEU A 90 1.91 -16.56 -14.10
N VAL A 91 3.16 -16.75 -13.64
CA VAL A 91 3.84 -15.80 -12.74
C VAL A 91 3.97 -14.42 -13.38
N ALA A 92 4.29 -14.37 -14.67
CA ALA A 92 4.38 -13.10 -15.41
C ALA A 92 3.02 -12.39 -15.48
N VAL A 93 1.95 -13.12 -15.78
CA VAL A 93 0.57 -12.59 -15.83
C VAL A 93 0.09 -12.13 -14.44
N GLU A 94 0.40 -12.88 -13.38
CA GLU A 94 0.05 -12.49 -12.00
C GLU A 94 0.79 -11.21 -11.57
N ALA A 95 2.06 -11.08 -11.94
CA ALA A 95 2.84 -9.86 -11.70
C ALA A 95 2.28 -8.67 -12.48
N GLU A 96 1.93 -8.84 -13.75
CA GLU A 96 1.30 -7.79 -14.56
C GLU A 96 -0.09 -7.41 -14.03
N SER A 97 -0.91 -8.39 -13.65
CA SER A 97 -2.22 -8.18 -13.04
C SER A 97 -2.11 -7.37 -11.75
N SER A 98 -1.14 -7.70 -10.90
CA SER A 98 -0.86 -6.95 -9.68
C SER A 98 -0.43 -5.51 -9.97
N LYS A 99 0.40 -5.31 -11.01
CA LYS A 99 0.81 -3.96 -11.46
C LYS A 99 -0.37 -3.14 -11.95
N ILE A 100 -1.22 -3.71 -12.81
CA ILE A 100 -2.42 -3.05 -13.33
C ILE A 100 -3.38 -2.70 -12.18
N SER A 101 -3.56 -3.61 -11.23
CA SER A 101 -4.39 -3.38 -10.05
C SER A 101 -3.92 -2.18 -9.23
N ASN A 102 -2.61 -2.08 -8.97
CA ASN A 102 -2.01 -0.93 -8.28
C ASN A 102 -2.19 0.38 -9.06
N GLU A 103 -2.03 0.35 -10.39
CA GLU A 103 -2.21 1.53 -11.24
C GLU A 103 -3.67 2.02 -11.23
N ILE A 104 -4.65 1.11 -11.27
CA ILE A 104 -6.08 1.44 -11.14
C ILE A 104 -6.35 2.08 -9.77
N GLU A 105 -5.76 1.58 -8.69
CA GLU A 105 -5.95 2.14 -7.36
C GLU A 105 -5.38 3.57 -7.26
N VAL A 106 -4.19 3.81 -7.81
CA VAL A 106 -3.59 5.15 -7.89
C VAL A 106 -4.46 6.10 -8.72
N LEU A 107 -4.93 5.65 -9.88
CA LEU A 107 -5.79 6.47 -10.74
C LEU A 107 -7.12 6.80 -10.05
N LYS A 108 -7.73 5.83 -9.37
CA LYS A 108 -8.95 6.03 -8.60
C LYS A 108 -8.76 7.07 -7.50
N ARG A 109 -7.66 6.97 -6.73
CA ARG A 109 -7.33 7.95 -5.68
C ARG A 109 -7.14 9.36 -6.25
N THR A 110 -6.38 9.46 -7.34
CA THR A 110 -6.11 10.74 -8.01
C THR A 110 -7.39 11.36 -8.55
N ASN A 111 -8.26 10.57 -9.19
CA ASN A 111 -9.53 11.04 -9.71
C ASN A 111 -10.46 11.58 -8.60
N ILE A 112 -10.48 10.93 -7.42
CA ILE A 112 -11.24 11.43 -6.27
C ILE A 112 -10.67 12.77 -5.78
N GLU A 113 -9.35 12.89 -5.68
CA GLU A 113 -8.68 14.12 -5.26
C GLU A 113 -8.94 15.28 -6.24
N ASP A 114 -8.77 15.04 -7.54
CA ASP A 114 -9.02 16.02 -8.60
C ASP A 114 -10.50 16.44 -8.66
N SER A 115 -11.42 15.48 -8.50
CA SER A 115 -12.87 15.74 -8.42
C SER A 115 -13.23 16.62 -7.22
N ASN A 116 -12.67 16.33 -6.05
CA ASN A 116 -12.87 17.15 -4.85
C ASN A 116 -12.30 18.56 -5.02
N LYS A 117 -11.13 18.68 -5.63
CA LYS A 117 -10.51 19.97 -5.94
C LYS A 117 -11.39 20.79 -6.89
N LEU A 118 -11.87 20.18 -7.97
CA LEU A 118 -12.77 20.83 -8.92
C LEU A 118 -14.07 21.27 -8.24
N LYS A 119 -14.63 20.45 -7.34
CA LYS A 119 -15.81 20.81 -6.55
C LYS A 119 -15.60 22.08 -5.72
N MET A 120 -14.46 22.19 -5.03
CA MET A 120 -14.10 23.38 -4.26
C MET A 120 -13.93 24.61 -5.17
N ASP A 121 -13.23 24.46 -6.30
CA ASP A 121 -13.02 25.55 -7.26
C ASP A 121 -14.36 26.06 -7.82
N LEU A 122 -15.31 25.16 -8.12
CA LEU A 122 -16.66 25.52 -8.55
C LEU A 122 -17.45 26.24 -7.45
N GLU A 123 -17.30 25.86 -6.19
CA GLU A 123 -17.95 26.54 -5.06
C GLU A 123 -17.40 27.97 -4.86
N VAL A 124 -16.08 28.15 -4.96
CA VAL A 124 -15.43 29.47 -4.93
C VAL A 124 -15.91 30.34 -6.09
N LEU A 125 -16.01 29.76 -7.29
CA LEU A 125 -16.49 30.47 -8.47
C LEU A 125 -17.96 30.89 -8.31
N LYS A 126 -18.80 30.03 -7.72
CA LYS A 126 -20.20 30.34 -7.41
C LYS A 126 -20.33 31.54 -6.48
N LEU A 127 -19.59 31.53 -5.36
CA LEU A 127 -19.59 32.62 -4.39
C LEU A 127 -19.10 33.94 -5.01
N SER A 128 -18.10 33.86 -5.88
CA SER A 128 -17.60 35.02 -6.63
C SER A 128 -18.66 35.59 -7.57
N LEU A 129 -19.37 34.72 -8.29
CA LEU A 129 -20.45 35.11 -9.20
C LEU A 129 -21.62 35.75 -8.45
N ASP A 130 -22.04 35.19 -7.32
CA ASP A 130 -23.07 35.75 -6.46
C ASP A 130 -22.67 37.15 -5.95
N ARG A 131 -21.39 37.35 -5.63
CA ARG A 131 -20.86 38.67 -5.25
C ARG A 131 -20.99 39.69 -6.38
N PHE A 132 -20.60 39.33 -7.61
CA PHE A 132 -20.76 40.19 -8.78
C PHE A 132 -22.23 40.49 -9.10
N ALA A 133 -23.12 39.51 -8.92
CA ALA A 133 -24.56 39.69 -9.13
C ALA A 133 -25.22 40.57 -8.04
N SER A 134 -24.68 40.59 -6.82
CA SER A 134 -25.18 41.41 -5.71
C SER A 134 -24.71 42.87 -5.73
N GLN A 135 -23.71 43.19 -6.55
CA GLN A 135 -23.19 44.55 -6.68
C GLN A 135 -24.07 45.35 -7.64
N ASP A 136 -25.14 45.97 -7.11
CA ASP A 136 -25.97 46.90 -7.85
C ASP A 136 -25.10 48.09 -8.34
N PRO A 137 -25.10 48.46 -9.63
CA PRO A 137 -24.26 49.54 -10.14
C PRO A 137 -24.68 50.94 -9.65
N GLU A 138 -25.76 51.07 -8.87
CA GLU A 138 -26.35 52.36 -8.48
C GLU A 138 -26.15 52.79 -7.00
N GLU A 139 -25.63 51.96 -6.09
CA GLU A 139 -25.32 52.40 -4.70
C GLU A 139 -23.82 52.68 -4.48
N ALA A 140 -23.28 53.65 -5.23
CA ALA A 140 -22.00 54.31 -4.94
C ALA A 140 -22.18 55.60 -4.11
N THR A 141 -23.17 55.65 -3.23
CA THR A 141 -23.34 56.72 -2.23
C THR A 141 -23.48 56.14 -0.82
N PHE A 142 -22.44 55.43 -0.37
CA PHE A 142 -22.28 55.17 1.06
C PHE A 142 -21.67 56.42 1.71
N ASN A 143 -22.49 57.12 2.50
CA ASN A 143 -22.08 58.23 3.36
C ASN A 143 -20.89 57.82 4.24
N CYS A 144 -19.68 58.13 3.79
CA CYS A 144 -18.48 58.09 4.61
C CYS A 144 -18.36 59.41 5.38
N SER A 145 -19.19 59.59 6.42
CA SER A 145 -18.85 60.57 7.45
C SER A 145 -17.81 59.93 8.38
N SER A 146 -16.55 60.25 8.10
CA SER A 146 -15.46 60.31 9.07
C SER A 146 -15.11 59.02 9.81
N MET A 147 -14.29 58.17 9.18
CA MET A 147 -13.01 57.70 9.73
C MET A 147 -12.28 56.86 8.68
N ASN A 148 -11.00 57.18 8.47
CA ASN A 148 -10.08 56.62 7.47
C ASN A 148 -10.29 55.13 7.14
N GLY A 149 -10.55 54.85 5.85
CA GLY A 149 -10.93 53.54 5.32
C GLY A 149 -9.80 52.64 4.83
N GLU A 150 -8.53 53.06 4.89
CA GLU A 150 -7.40 52.23 4.42
C GLU A 150 -6.92 51.20 5.45
N ASP A 151 -7.18 51.41 6.74
CA ASP A 151 -6.68 50.50 7.80
C ASP A 151 -7.57 49.27 8.04
N ARG A 152 -8.85 49.31 7.67
CA ARG A 152 -9.78 48.20 7.99
C ARG A 152 -9.71 47.06 6.98
N MET A 153 -9.45 47.35 5.71
CA MET A 153 -9.35 46.32 4.67
C MET A 153 -8.04 45.54 4.78
N ASN A 154 -6.93 46.22 5.10
CA ASN A 154 -5.64 45.58 5.36
C ASN A 154 -5.69 44.67 6.61
N VAL A 155 -6.34 45.09 7.71
CA VAL A 155 -6.40 44.27 8.94
C VAL A 155 -7.26 43.01 8.79
N ILE A 156 -8.31 43.03 7.96
CA ILE A 156 -9.15 41.84 7.70
C ILE A 156 -8.43 40.86 6.78
N VAL A 157 -7.80 41.35 5.70
CA VAL A 157 -7.00 40.53 4.78
C VAL A 157 -5.79 39.91 5.50
N ASP A 158 -5.10 40.68 6.34
CA ASP A 158 -3.95 40.20 7.11
C ASP A 158 -4.37 39.15 8.17
N ARG A 159 -5.54 39.32 8.81
CA ARG A 159 -6.08 38.33 9.75
C ARG A 159 -6.50 37.02 9.07
N GLU A 160 -7.12 37.09 7.90
CA GLU A 160 -7.52 35.90 7.12
C GLU A 160 -6.30 35.19 6.53
N CYS A 161 -5.31 35.92 5.97
CA CYS A 161 -4.05 35.35 5.49
C CYS A 161 -3.28 34.61 6.60
N ASN A 162 -3.23 35.16 7.81
CA ASN A 162 -2.62 34.49 8.96
C ASN A 162 -3.37 33.21 9.38
N ALA A 163 -4.70 33.16 9.21
CA ALA A 163 -5.48 31.97 9.54
C ALA A 163 -5.23 30.82 8.54
N PHE A 164 -5.05 31.12 7.26
CA PHE A 164 -4.65 30.14 6.25
C PHE A 164 -3.26 29.57 6.51
N GLU A 165 -2.28 30.42 6.85
CA GLU A 165 -0.92 29.99 7.20
C GLU A 165 -0.91 29.08 8.43
N VAL A 166 -1.73 29.39 9.45
CA VAL A 166 -1.88 28.52 10.63
C VAL A 166 -2.46 27.14 10.26
N LEU A 167 -3.49 27.08 9.42
CA LEU A 167 -4.07 25.80 8.99
C LEU A 167 -3.10 24.98 8.13
N GLU A 168 -2.31 25.63 7.28
CA GLU A 168 -1.26 24.97 6.49
C GLU A 168 -0.16 24.40 7.40
N LEU A 169 0.28 25.16 8.40
CA LEU A 169 1.24 24.71 9.41
C LEU A 169 0.67 23.54 10.25
N GLU A 170 -0.59 23.59 10.66
CA GLU A 170 -1.26 22.49 11.37
C GLU A 170 -1.31 21.21 10.53
N SER A 171 -1.67 21.33 9.26
CA SER A 171 -1.65 20.22 8.29
C SER A 171 -0.24 19.62 8.16
N GLN A 172 0.77 20.48 8.08
CA GLN A 172 2.16 20.06 7.96
C GLN A 172 2.70 19.41 9.24
N ILE A 173 2.28 19.89 10.41
CA ILE A 173 2.58 19.27 11.71
C ILE A 173 1.96 17.88 11.79
N GLU A 174 0.70 17.73 11.41
CA GLU A 174 0.02 16.42 11.44
C GLU A 174 0.67 15.43 10.46
N LYS A 175 1.07 15.89 9.27
CA LYS A 175 1.86 15.09 8.33
C LYS A 175 3.19 14.66 8.92
N ASN A 176 3.95 15.58 9.52
CA ASN A 176 5.23 15.30 10.14
C ASN A 176 5.09 14.33 11.32
N LYS A 177 4.04 14.45 12.11
CA LYS A 177 3.73 13.54 13.21
C LYS A 177 3.49 12.12 12.75
N LYS A 178 2.77 11.93 11.63
CA LYS A 178 2.57 10.60 11.01
C LYS A 178 3.91 10.02 10.53
N ILE A 179 4.74 10.83 9.86
CA ILE A 179 6.08 10.41 9.41
C ILE A 179 6.94 9.98 10.60
N LEU A 180 6.96 10.76 11.68
CA LEU A 180 7.71 10.43 12.90
C LEU A 180 7.25 9.10 13.50
N LYS A 181 5.94 8.84 13.55
CA LYS A 181 5.40 7.56 14.03
C LYS A 181 5.87 6.39 13.17
N SER A 182 5.80 6.52 11.85
CA SER A 182 6.28 5.48 10.92
C SER A 182 7.79 5.25 11.05
N LEU A 183 8.59 6.31 11.24
CA LEU A 183 10.02 6.17 11.46
C LEU A 183 10.33 5.45 12.77
N GLN A 184 9.55 5.68 13.83
CA GLN A 184 9.70 4.96 15.09
C GLN A 184 9.34 3.47 14.94
N GLU A 185 8.28 3.15 14.21
CA GLU A 185 7.92 1.75 13.91
C GLU A 185 9.04 1.03 13.13
N VAL A 186 9.68 1.73 12.19
CA VAL A 186 10.84 1.21 11.46
C VAL A 186 12.07 1.02 12.36
N ASP A 187 12.35 1.96 13.27
CA ASP A 187 13.45 1.85 14.25
C ASP A 187 13.30 0.62 15.15
N GLU A 188 12.08 0.33 15.62
CA GLU A 188 11.80 -0.88 16.40
C GLU A 188 12.02 -2.16 15.59
N ILE A 189 11.65 -2.17 14.30
CA ILE A 189 11.95 -3.30 13.41
C ILE A 189 13.46 -3.51 13.28
N PHE A 190 14.24 -2.44 13.08
CA PHE A 190 15.70 -2.55 12.99
C PHE A 190 16.34 -3.10 14.27
N LYS A 191 15.89 -2.65 15.45
CA LYS A 191 16.35 -3.24 16.73
C LYS A 191 16.07 -4.73 16.81
N SER A 192 14.88 -5.17 16.36
CA SER A 192 14.54 -6.59 16.35
C SER A 192 15.44 -7.41 15.41
N LEU A 193 15.80 -6.84 14.25
CA LEU A 193 16.69 -7.48 13.28
C LEU A 193 18.12 -7.59 13.81
N ASP A 194 18.62 -6.55 14.50
CA ASP A 194 19.94 -6.59 15.15
C ASP A 194 20.01 -7.72 16.20
N VAL A 195 18.93 -7.93 16.96
CA VAL A 195 18.82 -9.04 17.93
C VAL A 195 18.81 -10.39 17.19
N ILE A 196 18.06 -10.52 16.11
CA ILE A 196 18.02 -11.74 15.29
C ILE A 196 19.41 -12.08 14.76
N GLU A 197 20.10 -11.12 14.14
CA GLU A 197 21.43 -11.34 13.55
C GLU A 197 22.45 -11.79 14.61
N GLN A 198 22.46 -11.16 15.79
CA GLN A 198 23.36 -11.53 16.89
C GLN A 198 23.10 -12.95 17.40
N VAL A 199 21.82 -13.32 17.53
CA VAL A 199 21.41 -14.63 18.03
C VAL A 199 21.74 -15.72 17.00
N GLU A 200 21.39 -15.54 15.73
CA GLU A 200 21.70 -16.50 14.66
C GLU A 200 23.22 -16.66 14.44
N GLY A 201 23.96 -15.55 14.44
CA GLY A 201 25.41 -15.54 14.27
C GLY A 201 26.15 -16.30 15.35
N THR A 202 25.58 -16.41 16.56
CA THR A 202 26.22 -17.07 17.69
C THR A 202 25.77 -18.52 17.88
N ILE A 203 24.50 -18.82 17.63
CA ILE A 203 23.94 -20.16 17.90
C ILE A 203 24.21 -21.14 16.75
N GLY A 204 24.68 -20.66 15.60
CA GLY A 204 25.30 -21.50 14.57
C GLY A 204 24.42 -22.65 14.09
N GLY A 205 23.54 -22.37 13.12
CA GLY A 205 22.66 -23.36 12.50
C GLY A 205 21.22 -23.34 13.00
N MET A 206 20.92 -22.58 14.06
CA MET A 206 19.54 -22.25 14.43
C MET A 206 19.09 -20.96 13.74
N LYS A 207 17.84 -20.95 13.30
CA LYS A 207 17.16 -19.77 12.75
C LYS A 207 16.22 -19.18 13.79
N VAL A 208 16.20 -17.86 13.93
CA VAL A 208 15.17 -17.19 14.75
C VAL A 208 13.88 -17.15 13.93
N ILE A 209 12.80 -17.68 14.51
CA ILE A 209 11.49 -17.75 13.86
C ILE A 209 10.46 -16.80 14.48
N ASP A 210 10.72 -16.30 15.70
CA ASP A 210 9.88 -15.30 16.36
C ASP A 210 10.64 -14.58 17.48
N VAL A 211 10.37 -13.29 17.66
CA VAL A 211 10.90 -12.48 18.77
C VAL A 211 9.74 -11.67 19.35
N ALA A 212 9.37 -11.98 20.58
CA ALA A 212 8.42 -11.22 21.39
C ALA A 212 9.17 -10.47 22.51
N ASP A 213 8.47 -9.56 23.20
CA ASP A 213 9.04 -8.67 24.24
C ASP A 213 9.95 -9.38 25.26
N ASN A 214 9.69 -10.65 25.54
CA ASN A 214 10.39 -11.45 26.55
C ASN A 214 10.78 -12.86 26.10
N SER A 215 10.56 -13.20 24.83
CA SER A 215 10.86 -14.55 24.36
C SER A 215 11.40 -14.56 22.93
N ILE A 216 12.38 -15.42 22.72
CA ILE A 216 12.98 -15.68 21.42
C ILE A 216 12.68 -17.13 21.07
N ARG A 217 12.08 -17.34 19.90
CA ARG A 217 11.74 -18.66 19.38
C ARG A 217 12.70 -19.03 18.27
N LEU A 218 13.35 -20.17 18.41
CA LEU A 218 14.40 -20.65 17.52
C LEU A 218 13.98 -21.97 16.90
N SER A 219 14.30 -22.18 15.62
CA SER A 219 14.20 -23.48 14.97
C SER A 219 15.56 -24.02 14.55
N LEU A 220 15.72 -25.33 14.63
CA LEU A 220 16.87 -26.06 14.11
C LEU A 220 16.35 -27.17 13.20
N HIS A 221 16.70 -27.09 11.93
CA HIS A 221 16.40 -28.13 10.97
C HIS A 221 17.55 -29.14 10.95
N THR A 222 17.30 -30.40 11.29
CA THR A 222 18.30 -31.46 11.22
C THR A 222 17.78 -32.69 10.48
N HIS A 223 18.69 -33.40 9.82
CA HIS A 223 18.38 -34.74 9.32
C HIS A 223 18.43 -35.73 10.47
N ILE A 224 17.37 -36.53 10.63
CA ILE A 224 17.33 -37.62 11.60
C ILE A 224 18.24 -38.74 11.08
N PRO A 225 19.27 -39.14 11.85
CA PRO A 225 20.02 -40.34 11.52
C PRO A 225 19.08 -41.55 11.71
N ASN A 226 18.80 -42.28 10.64
CA ASN A 226 18.05 -43.53 10.73
C ASN A 226 18.86 -44.56 11.54
N VAL A 227 18.44 -44.81 12.77
CA VAL A 227 19.15 -45.72 13.70
C VAL A 227 18.99 -47.19 13.31
N GLU A 228 18.07 -47.51 12.40
CA GLU A 228 17.86 -48.86 11.87
C GLU A 228 18.90 -49.24 10.80
N ASP A 229 19.63 -48.26 10.24
CA ASP A 229 20.57 -48.45 9.13
C ASP A 229 21.99 -48.87 9.54
N PHE A 230 22.32 -48.90 10.84
CA PHE A 230 23.64 -49.37 11.29
C PHE A 230 23.82 -50.89 11.11
N SER A 231 22.73 -51.64 10.93
CA SER A 231 22.77 -53.08 10.64
C SER A 231 22.81 -53.44 9.15
N THR A 232 22.45 -52.51 8.25
CA THR A 232 22.23 -52.77 6.82
C THR A 232 23.20 -52.05 5.88
N LEU A 233 24.13 -51.25 6.43
CA LEU A 233 25.15 -50.44 5.74
C LEU A 233 26.18 -51.20 4.86
N GLN A 234 25.94 -52.47 4.52
CA GLN A 234 26.71 -53.16 3.49
C GLN A 234 25.96 -53.37 2.16
N ARG A 235 24.65 -53.09 2.04
CA ARG A 235 23.93 -53.53 0.84
C ARG A 235 22.62 -52.83 0.49
N LEU A 236 22.60 -51.51 0.31
CA LEU A 236 21.72 -50.87 -0.67
C LEU A 236 22.13 -49.41 -0.94
N GLU A 237 22.68 -49.17 -2.12
CA GLU A 237 22.89 -47.84 -2.66
C GLU A 237 21.61 -47.47 -3.44
N GLY A 238 20.69 -46.75 -2.79
CA GLY A 238 19.47 -46.26 -3.42
C GLY A 238 18.24 -46.40 -2.54
N LEU A 239 17.63 -45.26 -2.20
CA LEU A 239 16.37 -45.09 -1.47
C LEU A 239 16.46 -45.08 0.07
N ILE A 240 17.30 -44.20 0.64
CA ILE A 240 17.10 -43.74 2.02
C ILE A 240 16.29 -42.44 1.93
N GLU A 241 15.01 -42.51 2.29
CA GLU A 241 14.20 -41.32 2.53
C GLU A 241 14.82 -40.60 3.75
N LYS A 242 15.48 -39.46 3.50
CA LYS A 242 16.07 -38.65 4.57
C LYS A 242 14.92 -38.05 5.38
N SER A 243 14.64 -38.62 6.55
CA SER A 243 13.69 -38.02 7.46
C SER A 243 14.29 -36.73 8.03
N GLU A 244 13.63 -35.62 7.75
CA GLU A 244 13.97 -34.30 8.28
C GLU A 244 13.16 -34.03 9.56
N SER A 245 13.79 -33.40 10.55
CA SER A 245 13.14 -32.98 11.79
C SER A 245 13.41 -31.52 12.05
N ASP A 246 12.32 -30.78 12.27
CA ASP A 246 12.36 -29.43 12.82
C ASP A 246 12.30 -29.52 14.35
N HIS A 247 13.32 -28.97 15.00
CA HIS A 247 13.37 -28.81 16.44
C HIS A 247 13.13 -27.36 16.80
N GLU A 248 12.31 -27.10 17.81
CA GLU A 248 12.00 -25.74 18.25
C GLU A 248 12.40 -25.55 19.72
N LEU A 249 13.01 -24.39 19.98
CA LEU A 249 13.47 -23.97 21.30
C LEU A 249 12.89 -22.58 21.59
N ILE A 250 12.19 -22.46 22.71
CA ILE A 250 11.70 -21.18 23.21
C ILE A 250 12.61 -20.77 24.36
N ILE A 251 13.19 -19.58 24.27
CA ILE A 251 14.00 -18.97 25.32
C ILE A 251 13.24 -17.79 25.89
N GLU A 252 12.99 -17.82 27.20
CA GLU A 252 12.47 -16.67 27.93
C GLU A 252 13.61 -15.85 28.53
N VAL A 253 13.51 -14.54 28.40
CA VAL A 253 14.48 -13.57 28.89
C VAL A 253 13.80 -12.67 29.95
N SER A 254 14.51 -12.36 31.03
CA SER A 254 13.97 -11.48 32.08
C SER A 254 13.75 -10.06 31.57
N ASN A 255 12.76 -9.36 32.14
CA ASN A 255 12.37 -8.04 31.67
C ASN A 255 13.43 -7.00 32.04
N GLY A 256 14.04 -6.35 31.04
CA GLY A 256 15.01 -5.26 31.23
C GLY A 256 16.45 -5.69 31.52
N THR A 257 16.68 -6.96 31.86
CA THR A 257 18.01 -7.57 31.90
C THR A 257 17.96 -8.70 30.92
N MET A 258 18.71 -8.65 29.83
CA MET A 258 18.78 -9.74 28.88
C MET A 258 19.41 -10.98 29.54
N GLU A 259 18.80 -11.63 30.54
CA GLU A 259 19.30 -12.81 31.25
C GLU A 259 18.36 -13.99 30.99
N LEU A 260 18.94 -15.18 30.80
CA LEU A 260 18.18 -16.40 30.49
C LEU A 260 17.34 -16.80 31.71
N LYS A 261 16.02 -16.75 31.56
CA LYS A 261 15.07 -17.07 32.63
C LYS A 261 14.58 -18.51 32.54
N ASN A 262 14.22 -18.95 31.32
CA ASN A 262 13.71 -20.29 31.09
C ASN A 262 14.00 -20.74 29.65
N ALA A 263 14.05 -22.05 29.42
CA ALA A 263 14.19 -22.62 28.09
C ALA A 263 13.31 -23.88 27.96
N GLU A 264 12.29 -23.83 27.10
CA GLU A 264 11.34 -24.91 26.86
C GLU A 264 11.56 -25.55 25.48
N ARG A 265 11.37 -26.88 25.41
CA ARG A 265 11.69 -27.70 24.23
C ARG A 265 10.46 -28.39 23.69
N SER A 266 10.24 -28.30 22.39
CA SER A 266 9.29 -29.12 21.65
C SER A 266 10.06 -30.08 20.72
N PHE A 267 9.85 -31.38 20.92
CA PHE A 267 10.34 -32.52 20.13
C PHE A 267 11.81 -33.00 20.32
N LEU A 268 11.93 -34.34 20.31
CA LEU A 268 13.04 -35.18 20.78
C LEU A 268 14.27 -35.20 19.85
N LEU A 269 15.44 -35.57 20.43
CA LEU A 269 16.75 -35.93 19.84
C LEU A 269 17.89 -34.88 19.81
N MET A 270 17.72 -33.69 20.37
CA MET A 270 18.91 -32.89 20.69
C MET A 270 19.66 -33.49 21.89
N SER A 271 20.93 -33.87 21.69
CA SER A 271 21.81 -34.31 22.78
C SER A 271 21.87 -33.24 23.87
N THR A 272 21.72 -33.64 25.14
CA THR A 272 21.84 -32.75 26.30
C THR A 272 23.13 -31.95 26.30
N CYS A 273 24.19 -32.47 25.66
CA CYS A 273 25.48 -31.81 25.50
C CYS A 273 25.41 -30.61 24.53
N MET A 274 24.70 -30.74 23.40
CA MET A 274 24.52 -29.64 22.44
C MET A 274 23.72 -28.49 23.08
N ILE A 275 22.62 -28.83 23.75
CA ILE A 275 21.77 -27.84 24.43
C ILE A 275 22.54 -27.11 25.53
N SER A 276 23.35 -27.84 26.31
CA SER A 276 24.17 -27.22 27.36
C SER A 276 25.21 -26.25 26.78
N SER A 277 25.85 -26.60 25.67
CA SER A 277 26.81 -25.71 24.98
C SER A 277 26.11 -24.46 24.43
N MET A 278 24.88 -24.62 23.93
CA MET A 278 24.09 -23.53 23.36
C MET A 278 23.59 -22.57 24.44
N LEU A 279 23.04 -23.09 25.55
CA LEU A 279 22.64 -22.27 26.69
C LEU A 279 23.83 -21.52 27.31
N GLN A 280 25.02 -22.11 27.32
CA GLN A 280 26.24 -21.42 27.76
C GLN A 280 26.65 -20.29 26.81
N SER A 281 26.55 -20.51 25.49
CA SER A 281 26.86 -19.49 24.47
C SER A 281 25.87 -18.32 24.54
N LEU A 282 24.57 -18.62 24.68
CA LEU A 282 23.51 -17.65 24.91
C LEU A 282 23.72 -16.86 26.20
N SER A 283 23.99 -17.55 27.33
CA SER A 283 24.23 -16.90 28.62
C SER A 283 25.42 -15.93 28.58
N ALA A 284 26.45 -16.19 27.77
CA ALA A 284 27.61 -15.31 27.65
C ALA A 284 27.27 -13.98 26.95
N ILE A 285 26.37 -13.98 25.98
CA ILE A 285 25.92 -12.78 25.23
C ILE A 285 24.97 -11.94 26.08
N LEU A 286 24.00 -12.62 26.67
CA LEU A 286 23.01 -12.07 27.59
C LEU A 286 23.70 -11.30 28.75
N HIS A 287 24.83 -11.83 29.25
CA HIS A 287 25.64 -11.19 30.29
C HIS A 287 26.57 -10.07 29.78
N TRP A 288 26.84 -9.98 28.46
CA TRP A 288 27.68 -8.95 27.83
C TRP A 288 26.89 -7.69 27.45
N ASN A 289 25.58 -7.82 27.19
CA ASN A 289 24.69 -6.73 26.77
C ASN A 289 23.99 -6.00 27.93
N GLY A 290 24.60 -5.96 29.12
CA GLY A 290 24.16 -5.09 30.23
C GLY A 290 24.42 -3.62 29.91
N LEU A 291 23.57 -3.04 29.06
CA LEU A 291 23.43 -1.62 28.77
C LEU A 291 22.04 -1.15 29.20
#